data_AF-A0A5E4KPH8-F1
#
_entry.id   AF-A0A5E4KPH8-F1
#
_cell.length_a   1.000
_cell.length_b   1.000
_cell.length_c   1.000
_cell.angle_alpha   90.00
_cell.angle_beta   90.00
_cell.angle_gamma   90.00
#
_symmetry.space_group_name_H-M   'P 1'
#
loop_
_entity.id
_entity.type
_entity.pdbx_description
1 polymer ?
#
loop_
_entity_poly.entity_id
_entity_poly.type
_entity_poly.pdbx_seq_one_letter_code
_entity_poly.pdbx_strand_id
1 'polypeptide(L)'
;MEFKVIPQNDDISTIPIFSDCLTPRDFTGIGVYVLVISSASDYEGYVSSNSIMAAGGNSNCGRKYFTEGIQFNLVKVKPGFITGSSLSSQLGVSMAGTGLADETGIMNIQKTRNLLVHLCFGTVDKRIFLRDPFLQQTDSEKIRDGTYGLLEAMRNDKSLQDSDVPVAILFWNEKGLVFIDMWSARRKLVSRTPEKRYAQIGTPAVGVLSRNWNLCLGERNPAEPEACFLQFQSQIDDIINIKKTTLNSISAIQYFSFLPALGIIPVQETYISGYIQEFGNKTIPLNNSGTGLNPLTFFNGINIRQPVIIEGAKFEAGVRDSHFYPPVDTKSGEFLWLYLVRENIESVMAGRGKPYMIFANGHMPFIGDARYDVARWDYSNYSS
;
A
#
# COMPACT_ATOMS: atom_id res chain seq x y z
N MET A 1 13.20 21.55 -15.34
CA MET A 1 13.32 20.08 -15.46
C MET A 1 12.59 19.72 -16.73
N GLU A 2 13.32 19.55 -17.82
CA GLU A 2 12.76 19.30 -19.15
C GLU A 2 12.71 17.78 -19.33
N PHE A 3 11.50 17.21 -19.43
CA PHE A 3 11.31 15.79 -19.66
C PHE A 3 11.46 15.52 -21.15
N LYS A 4 12.51 14.83 -21.56
CA LYS A 4 12.76 14.47 -22.96
C LYS A 4 12.83 12.95 -23.05
N VAL A 5 11.88 12.36 -23.77
CA VAL A 5 11.85 10.92 -24.08
C VAL A 5 12.76 10.71 -25.29
N ILE A 6 13.83 9.94 -25.13
CA ILE A 6 14.76 9.63 -26.22
C ILE A 6 14.32 8.30 -26.86
N PRO A 7 13.82 8.29 -28.11
CA PRO A 7 13.51 7.05 -28.81
C PRO A 7 14.80 6.30 -29.19
N GLN A 8 14.78 4.98 -29.08
CA GLN A 8 15.97 4.13 -29.20
C GLN A 8 16.38 3.78 -30.65
N ASN A 9 15.74 4.38 -31.68
CA ASN A 9 16.03 4.08 -33.09
C ASN A 9 16.26 5.37 -33.91
N ASP A 10 17.47 5.53 -34.41
CA ASP A 10 17.96 6.66 -35.22
C ASP A 10 17.57 6.61 -36.72
N ASP A 11 16.49 5.92 -37.10
CA ASP A 11 16.00 5.98 -38.50
C ASP A 11 15.07 7.18 -38.69
N ILE A 12 15.70 8.34 -38.88
CA ILE A 12 15.04 9.60 -39.21
C ILE A 12 14.69 9.59 -40.71
N SER A 13 13.56 8.98 -41.04
CA SER A 13 12.75 9.47 -42.15
C SER A 13 11.27 9.24 -41.84
N THR A 14 10.57 10.36 -41.64
CA THR A 14 9.09 10.56 -41.72
C THR A 14 8.18 10.28 -40.53
N ILE A 15 8.65 10.20 -39.27
CA ILE A 15 7.74 10.17 -38.10
C ILE A 15 7.75 11.52 -37.38
N PRO A 16 6.59 12.17 -37.12
CA PRO A 16 6.54 13.42 -36.38
C PRO A 16 7.08 13.24 -34.96
N ILE A 17 7.85 14.22 -34.50
CA ILE A 17 8.60 14.26 -33.22
C ILE A 17 7.71 13.99 -31.99
N PHE A 18 6.39 14.17 -32.12
CA PHE A 18 5.38 13.69 -31.18
C PHE A 18 4.19 13.12 -31.96
N SER A 19 4.30 11.90 -32.47
CA SER A 19 3.11 11.09 -32.72
C SER A 19 2.63 10.51 -31.40
N ASP A 20 1.32 10.48 -31.16
CA ASP A 20 0.76 9.58 -30.15
C ASP A 20 1.38 8.21 -30.36
N CYS A 21 2.07 7.68 -29.36
CA CYS A 21 2.44 6.27 -29.39
C CYS A 21 1.12 5.52 -29.57
N LEU A 22 0.89 4.96 -30.76
CA LEU A 22 -0.13 3.95 -30.93
C LEU A 22 0.11 2.97 -29.79
N THR A 23 -0.88 2.80 -28.91
CA THR A 23 -0.78 1.91 -27.74
C THR A 23 -0.07 0.66 -28.21
N PRO A 24 1.11 0.31 -27.65
CA PRO A 24 1.86 -0.84 -28.11
C PRO A 24 0.88 -2.02 -28.14
N ARG A 25 0.53 -2.49 -29.34
CA ARG A 25 -0.50 -3.53 -29.49
C ARG A 25 0.00 -4.87 -28.95
N ASP A 26 1.30 -4.99 -28.75
CA ASP A 26 1.99 -6.19 -28.32
C ASP A 26 2.78 -5.95 -27.01
N PHE A 27 2.09 -5.66 -25.91
CA PHE A 27 2.67 -5.99 -24.60
C PHE A 27 2.61 -7.52 -24.44
N THR A 28 3.72 -8.19 -24.74
CA THR A 28 3.85 -9.66 -24.71
C THR A 28 3.86 -10.28 -23.31
N GLY A 29 3.23 -9.65 -22.32
CA GLY A 29 3.26 -10.16 -20.97
C GLY A 29 2.08 -9.76 -20.11
N ILE A 30 1.08 -10.64 -20.04
CA ILE A 30 0.18 -10.70 -18.89
C ILE A 30 1.02 -10.93 -17.63
N GLY A 31 0.68 -10.24 -16.55
CA GLY A 31 1.28 -10.46 -15.24
C GLY A 31 1.41 -9.21 -14.37
N VAL A 32 2.20 -9.36 -13.32
CA VAL A 32 2.50 -8.31 -12.34
C VAL A 32 3.86 -7.70 -12.66
N TYR A 33 3.94 -6.38 -12.55
CA TYR A 33 5.15 -5.59 -12.83
C TYR A 33 5.44 -4.63 -11.68
N VAL A 34 6.72 -4.35 -11.47
CA VAL A 34 7.19 -3.26 -10.62
C VAL A 34 7.64 -2.12 -11.52
N LEU A 35 7.03 -0.94 -11.38
CA LEU A 35 7.54 0.29 -11.97
C LEU A 35 8.68 0.80 -11.09
N VAL A 36 9.85 0.98 -11.69
CA VAL A 36 11.05 1.46 -11.01
C VAL A 36 11.61 2.68 -11.70
N ILE A 37 12.20 3.56 -10.90
CA ILE A 37 13.07 4.64 -11.36
C ILE A 37 14.51 4.17 -11.17
N SER A 38 15.30 4.22 -12.24
CA SER A 38 16.73 3.89 -12.23
C SER A 38 17.53 5.10 -12.74
N SER A 39 18.78 5.23 -12.33
CA SER A 39 19.68 6.21 -12.95
C SER A 39 19.93 5.84 -14.41
N ALA A 40 19.96 6.84 -15.26
CA ALA A 40 20.38 6.72 -16.65
C ALA A 40 21.43 7.81 -16.91
N SER A 41 22.48 7.46 -17.64
CA SER A 41 23.42 8.44 -18.14
C SER A 41 23.71 8.13 -19.59
N ASP A 42 23.81 9.18 -20.39
CA ASP A 42 24.16 9.08 -21.80
C ASP A 42 24.95 10.31 -22.22
N TYR A 43 25.64 10.21 -23.33
CA TYR A 43 26.39 11.30 -23.90
C TYR A 43 25.54 12.07 -24.93
N GLU A 44 25.38 13.38 -24.77
CA GLU A 44 24.60 14.22 -25.68
C GLU A 44 25.48 15.20 -26.47
N GLY A 45 25.10 15.42 -27.73
CA GLY A 45 25.75 16.34 -28.64
C GLY A 45 27.10 15.85 -29.16
N TYR A 46 27.59 16.53 -30.19
CA TYR A 46 28.87 16.23 -30.82
C TYR A 46 29.81 17.43 -30.71
N VAL A 47 31.08 17.16 -30.46
CA VAL A 47 32.17 18.13 -30.50
C VAL A 47 33.29 17.57 -31.36
N SER A 48 33.83 18.39 -32.26
CA SER A 48 35.02 17.99 -33.02
C SER A 48 36.18 17.86 -32.04
N SER A 49 36.81 16.68 -31.99
CA SER A 49 38.03 16.47 -31.23
C SER A 49 39.20 16.26 -32.19
N ASN A 50 40.23 17.09 -32.02
CA ASN A 50 41.50 16.90 -32.71
C ASN A 50 42.37 16.03 -31.83
N SER A 51 42.80 14.88 -32.33
CA SER A 51 43.79 14.08 -31.60
C SER A 51 45.15 14.75 -31.70
N ILE A 52 45.82 14.94 -30.55
CA ILE A 52 47.14 15.59 -30.46
C ILE A 52 48.24 14.80 -31.21
N MET A 53 48.00 13.53 -31.58
CA MET A 53 49.01 12.64 -32.16
C MET A 53 48.78 12.26 -33.62
N ALA A 54 47.72 12.72 -34.30
CA ALA A 54 47.54 12.46 -35.72
C ALA A 54 48.07 13.64 -36.56
N ALA A 55 49.32 13.52 -37.02
CA ALA A 55 49.85 14.34 -38.11
C ALA A 55 49.09 14.00 -39.41
N GLY A 56 47.90 14.57 -39.57
CA GLY A 56 47.00 14.28 -40.68
C GLY A 56 45.53 14.24 -40.24
N GLY A 57 44.97 15.41 -39.91
CA GLY A 57 43.60 15.84 -40.23
C GLY A 57 42.38 14.93 -39.96
N ASN A 58 42.47 13.84 -39.19
CA ASN A 58 41.28 13.06 -38.85
C ASN A 58 40.58 13.70 -37.64
N SER A 59 39.66 14.63 -37.92
CA SER A 59 38.71 15.16 -36.94
C SER A 59 37.73 14.05 -36.58
N ASN A 60 37.90 13.43 -35.40
CA ASN A 60 36.88 12.53 -34.89
C ASN A 60 35.81 13.37 -34.18
N CYS A 61 34.54 13.03 -34.39
CA CYS A 61 33.46 13.61 -33.59
C CYS A 61 33.42 12.92 -32.23
N GLY A 62 33.88 13.61 -31.18
CA GLY A 62 33.63 13.23 -29.79
C GLY A 62 32.24 13.64 -29.35
N ARG A 63 31.77 13.11 -28.21
CA ARG A 63 30.52 13.59 -27.58
C ARG A 63 30.79 14.86 -26.77
N LYS A 64 29.87 15.82 -26.80
CA LYS A 64 30.07 17.16 -26.22
C LYS A 64 29.73 17.23 -24.73
N TYR A 65 28.67 16.55 -24.32
CA TYR A 65 28.14 16.59 -22.97
C TYR A 65 27.95 15.17 -22.44
N PHE A 66 28.15 15.01 -21.13
CA PHE A 66 27.68 13.87 -20.37
C PHE A 66 26.41 14.29 -19.63
N THR A 67 25.30 13.63 -19.92
CA THR A 67 23.99 13.94 -19.36
C THR A 67 23.60 12.84 -18.39
N GLU A 68 23.24 13.25 -17.17
CA GLU A 68 22.67 12.36 -16.15
C GLU A 68 21.16 12.59 -16.07
N GLY A 69 20.41 11.51 -15.91
CA GLY A 69 18.97 11.53 -15.84
C GLY A 69 18.41 10.31 -15.12
N ILE A 70 17.11 10.13 -15.27
CA ILE A 70 16.38 8.97 -14.75
C ILE A 70 15.65 8.27 -15.88
N GLN A 71 15.52 6.95 -15.76
CA GLN A 71 14.69 6.14 -16.65
C GLN A 71 13.62 5.40 -15.83
N PHE A 72 12.47 5.19 -16.46
CA PHE A 72 11.39 4.38 -15.90
C PHE A 72 11.42 3.01 -16.55
N ASN A 73 11.59 1.98 -15.72
CA ASN A 73 11.60 0.60 -16.17
C ASN A 73 10.42 -0.18 -15.58
N LEU A 74 9.89 -1.12 -16.36
CA LEU A 74 8.93 -2.10 -15.87
C LEU A 74 9.64 -3.45 -15.69
N VAL A 75 9.73 -3.89 -14.45
CA VAL A 75 10.37 -5.16 -14.10
C VAL A 75 9.30 -6.20 -13.83
N LYS A 76 9.24 -7.26 -14.64
CA LYS A 76 8.24 -8.33 -14.50
C LYS A 76 8.51 -9.14 -13.23
N VAL A 77 7.47 -9.34 -12.43
CA VAL A 77 7.52 -10.24 -11.28
C VAL A 77 7.51 -11.68 -11.77
N LYS A 78 8.56 -12.45 -11.42
CA LYS A 78 8.65 -13.86 -11.77
C LYS A 78 7.58 -14.67 -11.01
N PRO A 79 6.92 -15.66 -11.65
CA PRO A 79 5.91 -16.50 -10.99
C PRO A 79 6.41 -17.18 -9.71
N GLY A 80 7.70 -17.53 -9.63
CA GLY A 80 8.31 -18.15 -8.44
C GLY A 80 8.17 -17.34 -7.15
N PHE A 81 8.17 -16.00 -7.22
CA PHE A 81 7.94 -15.14 -6.06
C PHE A 81 6.49 -15.14 -5.58
N ILE A 82 5.58 -15.43 -6.50
CA ILE A 82 4.15 -15.52 -6.22
C ILE A 82 3.85 -16.91 -5.64
N THR A 83 4.40 -17.98 -6.25
CA THR A 83 4.10 -19.37 -5.90
C THR A 83 4.78 -19.89 -4.63
N GLY A 84 5.89 -19.29 -4.19
CA GLY A 84 6.59 -19.68 -2.95
C GLY A 84 6.01 -19.13 -1.65
N SER A 85 5.04 -18.20 -1.74
CA SER A 85 4.40 -17.61 -0.56
C SER A 85 3.19 -18.45 -0.12
N SER A 86 2.83 -18.42 1.17
CA SER A 86 1.55 -18.99 1.66
C SER A 86 0.31 -18.27 1.08
N LEU A 87 0.51 -17.16 0.37
CA LEU A 87 -0.51 -16.38 -0.34
C LEU A 87 -0.69 -16.82 -1.80
N SER A 88 0.19 -17.68 -2.31
CA SER A 88 0.22 -18.16 -3.70
C SER A 88 -1.10 -18.71 -4.20
N SER A 89 -1.75 -19.56 -3.42
CA SER A 89 -3.02 -20.20 -3.75
C SER A 89 -4.16 -19.18 -3.86
N GLN A 90 -4.20 -18.20 -2.96
CA GLN A 90 -5.22 -17.13 -2.98
C GLN A 90 -4.99 -16.19 -4.17
N LEU A 91 -3.73 -15.88 -4.47
CA LEU A 91 -3.37 -14.99 -5.56
C LEU A 91 -3.64 -15.64 -6.92
N GLY A 92 -3.34 -16.94 -7.10
CA GLY A 92 -3.64 -17.68 -8.32
C GLY A 92 -5.14 -17.73 -8.63
N VAL A 93 -5.98 -18.01 -7.62
CA VAL A 93 -7.45 -18.01 -7.77
C VAL A 93 -7.96 -16.61 -8.13
N SER A 94 -7.45 -15.57 -7.46
CA SER A 94 -7.92 -14.20 -7.70
C SER A 94 -7.50 -13.68 -9.07
N MET A 95 -6.30 -14.00 -9.55
CA MET A 95 -5.81 -13.58 -10.88
C MET A 95 -6.54 -14.26 -12.03
N ALA A 96 -7.01 -15.51 -11.85
CA ALA A 96 -7.76 -16.25 -12.87
C ALA A 96 -9.13 -15.64 -13.17
N GLY A 97 -9.71 -14.85 -12.24
CA GLY A 97 -11.04 -14.26 -12.37
C GLY A 97 -11.06 -12.77 -12.70
N THR A 98 -10.03 -12.22 -13.36
CA THR A 98 -9.77 -10.76 -13.49
C THR A 98 -10.53 -10.04 -14.62
N GLY A 99 -11.70 -10.53 -15.00
CA GLY A 99 -12.53 -9.85 -15.99
C GLY A 99 -13.30 -8.67 -15.38
N LEU A 100 -13.03 -7.43 -15.78
CA LEU A 100 -13.77 -6.23 -15.31
C LEU A 100 -15.27 -6.19 -15.70
N ALA A 101 -15.80 -7.22 -16.36
CA ALA A 101 -17.13 -7.21 -16.96
C ALA A 101 -18.26 -7.44 -15.95
N ASP A 102 -17.98 -8.03 -14.78
CA ASP A 102 -18.99 -8.38 -13.78
C ASP A 102 -18.53 -8.06 -12.36
N GLU A 103 -19.45 -8.21 -11.40
CA GLU A 103 -19.17 -7.91 -9.99
C GLU A 103 -18.09 -8.81 -9.40
N THR A 104 -18.08 -10.08 -9.81
CA THR A 104 -17.11 -11.08 -9.38
C THR A 104 -15.69 -10.70 -9.78
N GLY A 105 -15.51 -10.20 -11.01
CA GLY A 105 -14.20 -9.80 -11.46
C GLY A 105 -13.68 -8.51 -10.81
N ILE A 106 -14.56 -7.55 -10.49
CA ILE A 106 -14.18 -6.39 -9.67
C ILE A 106 -13.70 -6.86 -8.30
N MET A 107 -14.42 -7.76 -7.63
CA MET A 107 -14.02 -8.32 -6.34
C MET A 107 -12.64 -9.01 -6.43
N ASN A 108 -12.45 -9.86 -7.44
CA ASN A 108 -11.20 -10.59 -7.65
C ASN A 108 -10.01 -9.66 -7.93
N ILE A 109 -10.21 -8.59 -8.70
CA ILE A 109 -9.16 -7.59 -8.98
C ILE A 109 -8.75 -6.86 -7.70
N GLN A 110 -9.73 -6.43 -6.91
CA GLN A 110 -9.45 -5.72 -5.66
C GLN A 110 -8.79 -6.64 -4.62
N LYS A 111 -9.23 -7.91 -4.55
CA LYS A 111 -8.58 -8.91 -3.71
C LYS A 111 -7.15 -9.23 -4.16
N THR A 112 -6.93 -9.32 -5.47
CA THR A 112 -5.58 -9.46 -6.07
C THR A 112 -4.68 -8.30 -5.69
N ARG A 113 -5.17 -7.06 -5.80
CA ARG A 113 -4.46 -5.84 -5.40
C ARG A 113 -4.04 -5.91 -3.92
N ASN A 114 -4.98 -6.21 -3.02
CA ASN A 114 -4.70 -6.34 -1.59
C ASN A 114 -3.66 -7.43 -1.31
N LEU A 115 -3.77 -8.62 -1.93
CA LEU A 115 -2.80 -9.70 -1.76
C LEU A 115 -1.38 -9.31 -2.22
N LEU A 116 -1.25 -8.64 -3.37
CA LEU A 116 0.05 -8.20 -3.88
C LEU A 116 0.71 -7.15 -3.00
N VAL A 117 -0.08 -6.23 -2.45
CA VAL A 117 0.40 -5.23 -1.48
C VAL A 117 0.97 -5.92 -0.24
N HIS A 118 0.25 -6.89 0.33
CA HIS A 118 0.71 -7.61 1.52
C HIS A 118 1.88 -8.56 1.25
N LEU A 119 2.05 -9.01 0.00
CA LEU A 119 3.27 -9.66 -0.46
C LEU A 119 4.45 -8.67 -0.48
N CYS A 120 4.25 -7.41 -0.89
CA CYS A 120 5.27 -6.37 -0.87
C CYS A 120 5.65 -5.91 0.56
N PHE A 121 4.71 -5.97 1.49
CA PHE A 121 4.95 -5.70 2.92
C PHE A 121 5.51 -6.91 3.68
N GLY A 122 5.51 -8.10 3.07
CA GLY A 122 5.95 -9.33 3.73
C GLY A 122 5.09 -9.70 4.94
N THR A 123 3.80 -9.36 4.94
CA THR A 123 2.92 -9.53 6.12
C THR A 123 2.90 -10.95 6.68
N VAL A 124 3.02 -11.97 5.82
CA VAL A 124 3.13 -13.36 6.26
C VAL A 124 4.53 -13.68 6.77
N ASP A 125 5.58 -13.22 6.09
CA ASP A 125 6.98 -13.42 6.51
C ASP A 125 7.19 -12.90 7.94
N LYS A 126 6.62 -11.73 8.27
CA LYS A 126 6.68 -11.16 9.62
C LYS A 126 6.05 -12.05 10.69
N ARG A 127 5.00 -12.81 10.37
CA ARG A 127 4.36 -13.75 11.31
C ARG A 127 5.28 -14.94 11.64
N ILE A 128 6.14 -15.35 10.72
CA ILE A 128 7.14 -16.40 10.98
C ILE A 128 8.12 -15.95 12.07
N PHE A 129 8.60 -14.71 11.99
CA PHE A 129 9.47 -14.14 13.01
C PHE A 129 8.79 -14.06 14.39
N LEU A 130 7.51 -13.69 14.45
CA LEU A 130 6.77 -13.64 15.71
C LEU A 130 6.54 -15.03 16.33
N ARG A 131 6.48 -16.09 15.52
CA ARG A 131 6.33 -17.47 16.02
C ARG A 131 7.59 -17.95 16.73
N ASP A 132 8.76 -17.62 16.19
CA ASP A 132 10.03 -17.93 16.83
C ASP A 132 11.10 -16.90 16.46
N PRO A 133 11.31 -15.89 17.33
CA PRO A 133 12.31 -14.85 17.09
C PRO A 133 13.74 -15.36 17.31
N PHE A 134 13.95 -16.60 17.76
CA PHE A 134 15.26 -17.19 18.09
C PHE A 134 15.75 -18.30 17.13
N LEU A 135 14.93 -18.79 16.18
CA LEU A 135 15.38 -19.70 15.11
C LEU A 135 16.54 -19.16 14.27
N GLN A 136 17.68 -19.83 14.30
CA GLN A 136 18.79 -19.66 13.35
C GLN A 136 18.57 -20.56 12.13
N GLN A 137 17.43 -20.40 11.45
CA GLN A 137 17.19 -21.02 10.15
C GLN A 137 17.37 -19.98 9.04
N THR A 138 17.85 -20.42 7.88
CA THR A 138 18.19 -19.59 6.71
C THR A 138 17.07 -18.63 6.27
N ASP A 139 15.80 -19.02 6.45
CA ASP A 139 14.65 -18.15 6.12
C ASP A 139 14.33 -17.13 7.23
N SER A 140 14.55 -17.50 8.50
CA SER A 140 14.40 -16.59 9.64
C SER A 140 15.55 -15.58 9.73
N GLU A 141 16.75 -15.96 9.29
CA GLU A 141 17.92 -15.08 9.16
C GLU A 141 17.67 -13.95 8.16
N LYS A 142 17.09 -14.26 6.99
CA LYS A 142 16.70 -13.23 6.00
C LYS A 142 15.68 -12.25 6.57
N ILE A 143 14.66 -12.75 7.28
CA ILE A 143 13.62 -11.89 7.87
C ILE A 143 14.21 -11.00 8.96
N ARG A 144 15.12 -11.54 9.78
CA ARG A 144 15.85 -10.77 10.81
C ARG A 144 16.65 -9.64 10.21
N ASP A 145 17.38 -9.88 9.13
CA ASP A 145 18.18 -8.86 8.45
C ASP A 145 17.33 -7.76 7.76
N GLY A 146 16.00 -7.81 7.92
CA GLY A 146 15.09 -6.87 7.29
C GLY A 146 14.88 -7.17 5.81
N THR A 147 15.26 -8.38 5.37
CA THR A 147 15.17 -8.81 3.98
C THR A 147 13.92 -9.68 3.75
N TYR A 148 12.76 -9.03 3.67
CA TYR A 148 11.46 -9.68 3.49
C TYR A 148 10.56 -8.95 2.48
N GLY A 149 9.54 -9.67 2.01
CA GLY A 149 8.58 -9.20 1.01
C GLY A 149 9.09 -9.25 -0.42
N LEU A 150 8.16 -9.03 -1.37
CA LEU A 150 8.38 -9.20 -2.81
C LEU A 150 9.59 -8.41 -3.35
N LEU A 151 9.67 -7.12 -3.03
CA LEU A 151 10.71 -6.25 -3.59
C LEU A 151 12.12 -6.70 -3.20
N GLU A 152 12.26 -7.26 -2.00
CA GLU A 152 13.53 -7.77 -1.54
C GLU A 152 13.86 -9.12 -2.17
N ALA A 153 12.86 -10.01 -2.31
CA ALA A 153 13.03 -11.25 -3.06
C ALA A 153 13.51 -10.98 -4.50
N MET A 154 12.97 -9.94 -5.14
CA MET A 154 13.38 -9.50 -6.46
C MET A 154 14.81 -8.95 -6.52
N ARG A 155 15.27 -8.25 -5.47
CA ARG A 155 16.67 -7.82 -5.34
C ARG A 155 17.63 -8.99 -5.12
N ASN A 156 17.25 -9.95 -4.28
CA ASN A 156 18.06 -11.13 -4.00
C ASN A 156 18.30 -11.99 -5.25
N ASP A 157 17.33 -12.04 -6.15
CA ASP A 157 17.45 -12.70 -7.47
C ASP A 157 17.96 -11.75 -8.57
N LYS A 158 18.43 -10.55 -8.20
CA LYS A 158 19.03 -9.54 -9.10
C LYS A 158 18.12 -9.04 -10.22
N SER A 159 16.81 -9.26 -10.10
CA SER A 159 15.82 -8.66 -11.01
C SER A 159 15.60 -7.18 -10.73
N LEU A 160 15.82 -6.75 -9.48
CA LEU A 160 15.95 -5.35 -9.08
C LEU A 160 17.37 -5.08 -8.63
N GLN A 161 17.93 -3.95 -9.06
CA GLN A 161 19.23 -3.46 -8.61
C GLN A 161 19.07 -2.66 -7.31
N ASP A 162 20.18 -2.48 -6.59
CA ASP A 162 20.19 -1.67 -5.35
C ASP A 162 19.91 -0.19 -5.60
N SER A 163 20.24 0.30 -6.81
CA SER A 163 19.96 1.67 -7.26
C SER A 163 18.54 1.88 -7.78
N ASP A 164 17.77 0.80 -7.97
CA ASP A 164 16.39 0.91 -8.45
C ASP A 164 15.49 1.38 -7.30
N VAL A 165 14.66 2.38 -7.60
CA VAL A 165 13.67 2.93 -6.67
C VAL A 165 12.28 2.46 -7.10
N PRO A 166 11.67 1.48 -6.41
CA PRO A 166 10.32 1.02 -6.71
C PRO A 166 9.28 2.12 -6.44
N VAL A 167 8.42 2.38 -7.42
CA VAL A 167 7.40 3.44 -7.37
C VAL A 167 5.99 2.85 -7.22
N ALA A 168 5.68 1.80 -7.97
CA ALA A 168 4.36 1.20 -7.97
C ALA A 168 4.39 -0.27 -8.39
N ILE A 169 3.37 -1.02 -7.99
CA ILE A 169 3.02 -2.31 -8.57
C ILE A 169 1.92 -2.12 -9.60
N LEU A 170 2.03 -2.81 -10.73
CA LEU A 170 1.07 -2.79 -11.81
C LEU A 170 0.60 -4.21 -12.08
N PHE A 171 -0.68 -4.35 -12.38
CA PHE A 171 -1.23 -5.60 -12.89
C PHE A 171 -1.76 -5.38 -14.31
N TRP A 172 -1.28 -6.21 -15.23
CA TRP A 172 -1.61 -6.17 -16.65
C TRP A 172 -2.25 -7.49 -17.08
N ASN A 173 -3.40 -7.42 -17.75
CA ASN A 173 -4.10 -8.58 -18.31
C ASN A 173 -4.21 -8.49 -19.84
N GLU A 174 -4.90 -9.44 -20.46
CA GLU A 174 -5.12 -9.48 -21.92
C GLU A 174 -5.81 -8.22 -22.47
N LYS A 175 -6.57 -7.51 -21.64
CA LYS A 175 -7.32 -6.31 -22.01
C LYS A 175 -6.54 -5.01 -21.75
N GLY A 176 -5.37 -5.10 -21.10
CA GLY A 176 -4.52 -3.95 -20.80
C GLY A 176 -4.19 -3.81 -19.31
N LEU A 177 -3.83 -2.58 -18.93
CA LEU A 177 -3.53 -2.22 -17.55
C LEU A 177 -4.81 -2.27 -16.70
N VAL A 178 -4.77 -3.06 -15.62
CA VAL A 178 -5.92 -3.27 -14.72
C VAL A 178 -5.91 -2.30 -13.54
N PHE A 179 -4.76 -2.20 -12.86
CA PHE A 179 -4.57 -1.22 -11.78
C PHE A 179 -3.10 -0.87 -11.60
N ILE A 180 -2.88 0.28 -10.94
CA ILE A 180 -1.59 0.74 -10.44
C ILE A 180 -1.75 0.95 -8.93
N ASP A 181 -0.90 0.30 -8.13
CA ASP A 181 -0.84 0.50 -6.69
C ASP A 181 0.49 1.14 -6.31
N MET A 182 0.47 2.42 -5.96
CA MET A 182 1.68 3.14 -5.56
C MET A 182 2.15 2.75 -4.15
N TRP A 183 1.22 2.48 -3.22
CA TRP A 183 1.51 2.31 -1.80
C TRP A 183 2.20 0.98 -1.47
N SER A 184 2.00 -0.05 -2.29
CA SER A 184 2.75 -1.32 -2.23
C SER A 184 4.28 -1.15 -2.33
N ALA A 185 4.74 -0.16 -3.11
CA ALA A 185 6.15 0.05 -3.42
C ALA A 185 6.69 1.35 -2.82
N ARG A 186 5.96 2.46 -2.99
CA ARG A 186 6.30 3.79 -2.49
C ARG A 186 6.15 3.85 -0.98
N ARG A 187 7.29 3.90 -0.29
CA ARG A 187 7.38 4.05 1.16
C ARG A 187 8.29 5.22 1.50
N LYS A 188 8.19 5.71 2.74
CA LYS A 188 9.17 6.65 3.29
C LYS A 188 10.57 6.08 3.08
N LEU A 189 11.51 6.92 2.64
CA LEU A 189 12.90 6.50 2.48
C LEU A 189 13.45 6.14 3.86
N VAL A 190 13.88 4.90 3.99
CA VAL A 190 14.42 4.31 5.20
C VAL A 190 15.78 3.72 4.88
N SER A 191 16.73 3.88 5.79
CA SER A 191 18.06 3.29 5.62
C SER A 191 17.95 1.78 5.67
N ARG A 192 18.36 1.11 4.58
CA ARG A 192 18.27 -0.35 4.43
C ARG A 192 19.19 -1.11 5.38
N THR A 193 20.20 -0.44 5.94
CA THR A 193 21.20 -1.12 6.77
C THR A 193 21.63 -0.23 7.94
N PRO A 194 21.25 -0.56 9.18
CA PRO A 194 21.89 0.03 10.35
C PRO A 194 23.40 -0.27 10.38
N GLU A 195 23.84 -1.35 9.72
CA GLU A 195 25.25 -1.74 9.66
C GLU A 195 26.16 -0.68 9.05
N LYS A 196 25.77 0.04 8.00
CA LYS A 196 26.65 1.11 7.47
C LYS A 196 26.77 2.29 8.45
N ARG A 197 25.74 2.52 9.26
CA ARG A 197 25.72 3.55 10.31
C ARG A 197 26.61 3.18 11.50
N TYR A 198 26.67 1.90 11.86
CA TYR A 198 27.46 1.40 13.00
C TYR A 198 28.85 0.84 12.60
N ALA A 199 29.06 0.43 11.35
CA ALA A 199 30.36 -0.01 10.83
C ALA A 199 31.35 1.16 10.76
N GLN A 200 30.87 2.39 10.59
CA GLN A 200 31.70 3.60 10.72
C GLN A 200 32.23 3.83 12.14
N ILE A 201 31.65 3.18 13.16
CA ILE A 201 32.03 3.33 14.57
C ILE A 201 33.01 2.22 15.03
N GLY A 202 33.38 1.29 14.14
CA GLY A 202 34.45 0.32 14.42
C GLY A 202 34.15 -0.71 15.51
N THR A 203 32.88 -0.88 15.91
CA THR A 203 32.45 -1.85 16.94
C THR A 203 31.71 -3.04 16.32
N PRO A 204 32.37 -4.21 16.12
CA PRO A 204 31.77 -5.37 15.45
C PRO A 204 30.60 -5.99 16.23
N ALA A 205 30.58 -5.84 17.56
CA ALA A 205 29.60 -6.49 18.43
C ALA A 205 28.20 -5.84 18.40
N VAL A 206 28.10 -4.53 18.14
CA VAL A 206 26.82 -3.81 18.11
C VAL A 206 26.04 -4.11 16.82
N GLY A 207 26.75 -4.37 15.71
CA GLY A 207 26.14 -4.70 14.43
C GLY A 207 25.42 -6.05 14.40
N VAL A 208 25.83 -7.03 15.21
CA VAL A 208 25.23 -8.37 15.26
C VAL A 208 23.97 -8.39 16.13
N LEU A 209 23.96 -7.66 17.25
CA LEU A 209 22.77 -7.55 18.10
C LEU A 209 21.65 -6.72 17.45
N SER A 210 21.99 -5.71 16.63
CA SER A 210 21.00 -4.94 15.88
C SER A 210 20.32 -5.74 14.78
N ARG A 211 21.02 -6.70 14.12
CA ARG A 211 20.46 -7.49 13.00
C ARG A 211 19.24 -8.28 13.42
N ASN A 212 19.27 -8.96 14.57
CA ASN A 212 18.19 -9.87 14.98
C ASN A 212 16.85 -9.15 15.27
N TRP A 213 16.87 -7.83 15.49
CA TRP A 213 15.70 -7.06 15.91
C TRP A 213 15.28 -5.98 14.90
N ASN A 214 15.86 -5.97 13.68
CA ASN A 214 15.52 -4.98 12.65
C ASN A 214 14.03 -5.02 12.28
N LEU A 215 13.32 -6.14 12.46
CA LEU A 215 11.89 -6.19 12.22
C LEU A 215 11.11 -5.29 13.20
N CYS A 216 11.53 -5.23 14.47
CA CYS A 216 10.84 -4.47 15.51
C CYS A 216 11.37 -3.03 15.62
N LEU A 217 12.68 -2.85 15.46
CA LEU A 217 13.37 -1.56 15.70
C LEU A 217 13.79 -0.84 14.42
N GLY A 218 13.70 -1.51 13.26
CA GLY A 218 14.13 -0.93 11.99
C GLY A 218 13.19 0.16 11.49
N GLU A 219 13.75 1.07 10.70
CA GLU A 219 13.04 2.22 10.15
C GLU A 219 11.87 1.81 9.21
N ARG A 220 11.87 0.58 8.68
CA ARG A 220 10.75 -0.01 7.92
C ARG A 220 9.49 -0.19 8.78
N ASN A 221 9.63 -0.40 10.08
CA ASN A 221 8.52 -0.72 10.98
C ASN A 221 7.45 0.39 11.04
N PRO A 222 7.79 1.69 11.17
CA PRO A 222 6.79 2.75 11.06
C PRO A 222 6.35 3.06 9.61
N ALA A 223 7.21 2.83 8.61
CA ALA A 223 6.94 3.23 7.23
C ALA A 223 5.95 2.32 6.48
N GLU A 224 5.96 1.01 6.79
CA GLU A 224 5.10 0.04 6.10
C GLU A 224 3.64 0.06 6.55
N PRO A 225 3.33 0.18 7.85
CA PRO A 225 1.96 0.33 8.33
C PRO A 225 1.30 1.64 7.86
N GLU A 226 2.06 2.74 7.77
CA GLU A 226 1.59 3.99 7.15
C GLU A 226 1.18 3.75 5.68
N ALA A 227 2.06 3.09 4.91
CA ALA A 227 1.74 2.73 3.53
C ALA A 227 0.55 1.77 3.44
N CYS A 228 0.40 0.84 4.39
CA CYS A 228 -0.74 -0.08 4.47
C CYS A 228 -2.06 0.66 4.73
N PHE A 229 -2.05 1.63 5.65
CA PHE A 229 -3.20 2.50 5.89
C PHE A 229 -3.58 3.26 4.62
N LEU A 230 -2.62 3.94 3.98
CA LEU A 230 -2.87 4.75 2.79
C LEU A 230 -3.30 3.91 1.58
N GLN A 231 -2.77 2.69 1.48
CA GLN A 231 -3.20 1.72 0.48
C GLN A 231 -4.68 1.35 0.65
N PHE A 232 -5.09 1.03 1.88
CA PHE A 232 -6.48 0.72 2.18
C PHE A 232 -7.40 1.90 1.86
N GLN A 233 -7.04 3.12 2.27
CA GLN A 233 -7.84 4.32 1.99
C GLN A 233 -8.02 4.57 0.49
N SER A 234 -6.94 4.45 -0.29
CA SER A 234 -7.02 4.56 -1.74
C SER A 234 -7.88 3.44 -2.35
N GLN A 235 -7.74 2.21 -1.87
CA GLN A 235 -8.48 1.08 -2.41
C GLN A 235 -9.98 1.15 -2.09
N ILE A 236 -10.35 1.57 -0.89
CA ILE A 236 -11.76 1.71 -0.51
C ILE A 236 -12.43 2.84 -1.30
N ASP A 237 -11.72 3.96 -1.53
CA ASP A 237 -12.20 5.04 -2.39
C ASP A 237 -12.45 4.57 -3.81
N ASP A 238 -11.54 3.76 -4.39
CA ASP A 238 -11.73 3.17 -5.71
C ASP A 238 -12.97 2.25 -5.75
N ILE A 239 -13.14 1.39 -4.74
CA ILE A 239 -14.29 0.50 -4.62
C ILE A 239 -15.60 1.30 -4.56
N ILE A 240 -15.66 2.34 -3.72
CA ILE A 240 -16.84 3.19 -3.59
C ILE A 240 -17.15 3.92 -4.89
N ASN A 241 -16.12 4.40 -5.59
CA ASN A 241 -16.26 5.08 -6.87
C ASN A 241 -16.74 4.15 -7.99
N ILE A 242 -16.34 2.88 -7.96
CA ILE A 242 -16.79 1.86 -8.93
C ILE A 242 -18.21 1.38 -8.59
N LYS A 243 -18.54 1.20 -7.31
CA LYS A 243 -19.79 0.60 -6.82
C LYS A 243 -20.83 1.62 -6.33
N LYS A 244 -20.81 2.86 -6.84
CA LYS A 244 -21.65 3.99 -6.39
C LYS A 244 -23.13 3.65 -6.13
N THR A 245 -23.70 2.72 -6.89
CA THR A 245 -25.12 2.32 -6.81
C THR A 245 -25.39 1.11 -5.92
N THR A 246 -24.36 0.36 -5.50
CA THR A 246 -24.49 -0.91 -4.75
C THR A 246 -23.62 -0.94 -3.49
N LEU A 247 -23.47 0.21 -2.81
CA LEU A 247 -22.67 0.32 -1.59
C LEU A 247 -23.19 -0.56 -0.42
N ASN A 248 -24.46 -0.96 -0.46
CA ASN A 248 -25.10 -1.76 0.59
C ASN A 248 -24.69 -3.24 0.57
N SER A 249 -24.12 -3.73 -0.54
CA SER A 249 -23.75 -5.14 -0.72
C SER A 249 -22.25 -5.41 -0.55
N ILE A 250 -21.47 -4.37 -0.27
CA ILE A 250 -20.00 -4.49 -0.18
C ILE A 250 -19.65 -5.12 1.17
N SER A 251 -18.95 -6.25 1.13
CA SER A 251 -18.42 -6.96 2.31
C SER A 251 -16.90 -6.99 2.29
N ALA A 252 -16.25 -6.64 3.40
CA ALA A 252 -14.79 -6.53 3.50
C ALA A 252 -14.07 -7.83 3.12
N ILE A 253 -14.57 -8.98 3.58
CA ILE A 253 -13.95 -10.30 3.32
C ILE A 253 -13.91 -10.69 1.83
N GLN A 254 -14.76 -10.07 1.00
CA GLN A 254 -14.81 -10.31 -0.43
C GLN A 254 -13.73 -9.53 -1.18
N TYR A 255 -13.43 -8.30 -0.74
CA TYR A 255 -12.50 -7.39 -1.40
C TYR A 255 -11.10 -7.38 -0.78
N PHE A 256 -10.97 -7.75 0.49
CA PHE A 256 -9.73 -7.69 1.25
C PHE A 256 -9.43 -9.06 1.87
N SER A 257 -8.20 -9.55 1.70
CA SER A 257 -7.67 -10.65 2.51
C SER A 257 -7.10 -10.13 3.84
N PHE A 258 -6.55 -8.91 3.80
CA PHE A 258 -5.98 -8.22 4.94
C PHE A 258 -6.55 -6.82 5.08
N LEU A 259 -6.89 -6.44 6.30
CA LEU A 259 -7.24 -5.08 6.67
C LEU A 259 -6.05 -4.42 7.38
N PRO A 260 -5.86 -3.09 7.27
CA PRO A 260 -4.87 -2.40 8.08
C PRO A 260 -5.20 -2.52 9.58
N ALA A 261 -4.24 -2.21 10.44
CA ALA A 261 -4.48 -2.19 11.88
C ALA A 261 -5.56 -1.18 12.28
N LEU A 262 -5.67 -0.07 11.56
CA LEU A 262 -6.77 0.87 11.68
C LEU A 262 -7.18 1.31 10.28
N GLY A 263 -8.48 1.50 10.06
CA GLY A 263 -8.98 2.08 8.82
C GLY A 263 -10.19 2.96 9.06
N ILE A 264 -10.51 3.76 8.05
CA ILE A 264 -11.62 4.71 8.08
C ILE A 264 -12.51 4.37 6.91
N ILE A 265 -13.81 4.32 7.15
CA ILE A 265 -14.79 4.04 6.11
C ILE A 265 -15.92 5.08 6.17
N PRO A 266 -16.38 5.60 5.02
CA PRO A 266 -17.61 6.37 4.99
C PRO A 266 -18.78 5.43 5.24
N VAL A 267 -19.68 5.82 6.14
CA VAL A 267 -20.85 5.01 6.51
C VAL A 267 -22.14 5.68 6.11
N GLN A 268 -23.25 4.97 6.14
CA GLN A 268 -24.54 5.56 5.81
C GLN A 268 -25.05 6.47 6.92
N GLU A 269 -25.64 7.61 6.53
CA GLU A 269 -26.27 8.54 7.46
C GLU A 269 -27.43 7.89 8.23
N THR A 270 -28.15 6.98 7.57
CA THR A 270 -29.22 6.16 8.17
C THR A 270 -28.69 5.25 9.28
N TYR A 271 -27.48 4.70 9.12
CA TYR A 271 -26.86 3.85 10.15
C TYR A 271 -26.52 4.66 11.41
N ILE A 272 -25.85 5.81 11.25
CA ILE A 272 -25.51 6.68 12.39
C ILE A 272 -26.78 7.17 13.09
N SER A 273 -27.79 7.56 12.31
CA SER A 273 -29.05 8.04 12.85
C SER A 273 -29.81 6.97 13.63
N GLY A 274 -29.84 5.73 13.13
CA GLY A 274 -30.44 4.59 13.83
C GLY A 274 -29.69 4.26 15.11
N TYR A 275 -28.36 4.22 15.07
CA TYR A 275 -27.53 3.97 16.24
C TYR A 275 -27.76 5.03 17.34
N ILE A 276 -27.82 6.32 16.98
CA ILE A 276 -28.04 7.39 17.96
C ILE A 276 -29.47 7.38 18.49
N GLN A 277 -30.47 6.93 17.73
CA GLN A 277 -31.84 6.78 18.23
C GLN A 277 -31.98 5.60 19.19
N GLU A 278 -31.25 4.51 18.96
CA GLU A 278 -31.25 3.32 19.82
C GLU A 278 -30.55 3.61 21.16
N PHE A 279 -29.47 4.40 21.14
CA PHE A 279 -28.63 4.67 22.31
C PHE A 279 -28.74 6.10 22.86
N GLY A 280 -29.54 6.97 22.24
CA GLY A 280 -29.73 8.36 22.62
C GLY A 280 -31.16 8.85 22.37
N ASN A 281 -31.68 9.70 23.26
CA ASN A 281 -33.07 10.18 23.22
C ASN A 281 -33.36 11.25 22.13
N LYS A 282 -32.64 11.24 20.99
CA LYS A 282 -32.72 12.31 19.98
C LYS A 282 -33.08 11.78 18.60
N THR A 283 -34.28 12.13 18.11
CA THR A 283 -34.72 11.86 16.75
C THR A 283 -34.01 12.77 15.77
N ILE A 284 -33.49 12.20 14.68
CA ILE A 284 -32.70 12.91 13.67
C ILE A 284 -33.50 12.88 12.37
N PRO A 285 -33.76 14.03 11.73
CA PRO A 285 -34.41 14.04 10.43
C PRO A 285 -33.52 13.34 9.41
N LEU A 286 -34.02 12.21 8.88
CA LEU A 286 -33.31 11.39 7.89
C LEU A 286 -33.37 12.07 6.53
N ASN A 287 -32.21 12.43 5.99
CA ASN A 287 -32.08 12.53 4.54
C ASN A 287 -31.76 11.12 4.03
N ASN A 288 -32.67 10.51 3.27
CA ASN A 288 -32.50 9.18 2.68
C ASN A 288 -31.44 9.16 1.55
N SER A 289 -30.37 9.93 1.70
CA SER A 289 -29.23 9.89 0.80
C SER A 289 -28.39 8.69 1.23
N GLY A 290 -28.57 7.55 0.54
CA GLY A 290 -27.84 6.30 0.78
C GLY A 290 -26.34 6.36 0.44
N THR A 291 -25.67 7.47 0.73
CA THR A 291 -24.24 7.66 0.48
C THR A 291 -23.44 7.08 1.63
N GLY A 292 -22.62 6.06 1.34
CA GLY A 292 -21.75 5.40 2.31
C GLY A 292 -21.97 3.90 2.39
N LEU A 293 -21.05 3.20 3.05
CA LEU A 293 -21.13 1.76 3.27
C LEU A 293 -22.10 1.46 4.42
N ASN A 294 -22.79 0.33 4.33
CA ASN A 294 -23.53 -0.21 5.47
C ASN A 294 -22.55 -1.00 6.35
N PRO A 295 -22.25 -0.57 7.60
CA PRO A 295 -21.28 -1.27 8.45
C PRO A 295 -21.65 -2.72 8.74
N LEU A 296 -22.95 -3.03 8.83
CA LEU A 296 -23.42 -4.39 9.09
C LEU A 296 -23.09 -5.34 7.93
N THR A 297 -23.24 -4.88 6.69
CA THR A 297 -22.84 -5.68 5.52
C THR A 297 -21.32 -5.69 5.34
N PHE A 298 -20.68 -4.55 5.55
CA PHE A 298 -19.24 -4.39 5.34
C PHE A 298 -18.43 -5.31 6.25
N PHE A 299 -18.75 -5.34 7.55
CA PHE A 299 -18.07 -6.20 8.52
C PHE A 299 -18.71 -7.58 8.67
N ASN A 300 -19.64 -7.97 7.80
CA ASN A 300 -20.24 -9.29 7.84
C ASN A 300 -19.17 -10.39 7.71
N GLY A 301 -19.19 -11.35 8.63
CA GLY A 301 -18.18 -12.40 8.73
C GLY A 301 -16.90 -12.03 9.47
N ILE A 302 -16.81 -10.82 10.03
CA ILE A 302 -15.71 -10.37 10.91
C ILE A 302 -16.26 -10.21 12.34
N ASN A 303 -15.48 -10.62 13.32
CA ASN A 303 -15.84 -10.45 14.73
C ASN A 303 -15.73 -8.97 15.12
N ILE A 304 -16.87 -8.31 15.37
CA ILE A 304 -16.96 -6.89 15.77
C ILE A 304 -17.74 -6.73 17.07
N ARG A 305 -17.45 -5.67 17.84
CA ARG A 305 -18.36 -5.20 18.91
C ARG A 305 -19.20 -4.07 18.38
N GLN A 306 -20.22 -3.74 19.16
CA GLN A 306 -20.97 -2.51 18.95
C GLN A 306 -20.01 -1.31 18.87
N PRO A 307 -20.28 -0.37 17.96
CA PRO A 307 -19.51 0.86 17.87
C PRO A 307 -19.48 1.59 19.21
N VAL A 308 -18.40 2.34 19.43
CA VAL A 308 -18.20 3.13 20.65
C VAL A 308 -17.94 4.58 20.24
N ILE A 309 -18.58 5.53 20.93
CA ILE A 309 -18.36 6.95 20.64
C ILE A 309 -17.07 7.41 21.32
N ILE A 310 -16.23 8.11 20.57
CA ILE A 310 -14.95 8.69 21.03
C ILE A 310 -14.87 10.18 20.71
N GLU A 311 -14.04 10.88 21.48
CA GLU A 311 -13.65 12.26 21.21
C GLU A 311 -12.64 12.33 20.05
N GLY A 312 -12.73 13.36 19.22
CA GLY A 312 -11.87 13.58 18.07
C GLY A 312 -10.38 13.71 18.44
N ALA A 313 -10.07 14.16 19.66
CA ALA A 313 -8.68 14.21 20.16
C ALA A 313 -8.02 12.81 20.23
N LYS A 314 -8.80 11.73 20.40
CA LYS A 314 -8.27 10.36 20.41
C LYS A 314 -8.04 9.79 19.01
N PHE A 315 -8.67 10.38 17.99
CA PHE A 315 -8.57 9.89 16.61
C PHE A 315 -7.13 9.96 16.09
N GLU A 316 -6.48 11.11 16.23
CA GLU A 316 -5.10 11.29 15.73
C GLU A 316 -4.12 10.35 16.43
N ALA A 317 -4.23 10.22 17.76
CA ALA A 317 -3.42 9.29 18.53
C ALA A 317 -3.64 7.84 18.07
N GLY A 318 -4.90 7.42 17.86
CA GLY A 318 -5.22 6.09 17.37
C GLY A 318 -4.62 5.80 15.98
N VAL A 319 -4.66 6.76 15.04
CA VAL A 319 -4.03 6.59 13.72
C VAL A 319 -2.52 6.41 13.87
N ARG A 320 -1.85 7.23 14.69
CA ARG A 320 -0.40 7.12 14.92
C ARG A 320 -0.05 5.79 15.59
N ASP A 321 -0.82 5.37 16.58
CA ASP A 321 -0.60 4.12 17.30
C ASP A 321 -0.79 2.91 16.39
N SER A 322 -1.74 2.98 15.43
CA SER A 322 -1.98 1.90 14.47
C SER A 322 -0.74 1.50 13.68
N HIS A 323 0.24 2.40 13.53
CA HIS A 323 1.49 2.11 12.84
C HIS A 323 2.38 1.10 13.59
N PHE A 324 2.06 0.75 14.83
CA PHE A 324 2.80 -0.24 15.61
C PHE A 324 2.10 -1.59 15.68
N TYR A 325 0.96 -1.75 15.03
CA TYR A 325 0.16 -2.97 15.07
C TYR A 325 0.11 -3.67 13.71
N PRO A 326 0.02 -5.01 13.70
CA PRO A 326 -0.02 -5.76 12.46
C PRO A 326 -1.37 -5.57 11.73
N PRO A 327 -1.37 -5.70 10.39
CA PRO A 327 -2.60 -5.88 9.62
C PRO A 327 -3.40 -7.09 10.11
N VAL A 328 -4.72 -6.99 10.04
CA VAL A 328 -5.66 -8.04 10.45
C VAL A 328 -5.93 -8.97 9.29
N ASP A 329 -5.73 -10.27 9.51
CA ASP A 329 -6.12 -11.31 8.55
C ASP A 329 -7.63 -11.52 8.64
N THR A 330 -8.36 -11.25 7.56
CA THR A 330 -9.83 -11.34 7.55
C THR A 330 -10.37 -12.75 7.85
N LYS A 331 -9.51 -13.78 7.77
CA LYS A 331 -9.86 -15.18 8.06
C LYS A 331 -9.41 -15.65 9.45
N SER A 332 -8.62 -14.87 10.19
CA SER A 332 -8.11 -15.34 11.49
C SER A 332 -9.18 -15.39 12.57
N GLY A 333 -10.33 -14.75 12.36
CA GLY A 333 -11.36 -14.58 13.39
C GLY A 333 -10.94 -13.55 14.45
N GLU A 334 -9.88 -12.78 14.19
CA GLU A 334 -9.52 -11.64 15.01
C GLU A 334 -10.66 -10.63 15.12
N PHE A 335 -10.70 -10.00 16.28
CA PHE A 335 -11.73 -9.07 16.65
C PHE A 335 -11.36 -7.64 16.19
N LEU A 336 -12.36 -6.84 15.77
CA LEU A 336 -12.20 -5.41 15.47
C LEU A 336 -13.03 -4.53 16.40
N TRP A 337 -12.39 -3.47 16.91
CA TRP A 337 -13.08 -2.36 17.56
C TRP A 337 -13.68 -1.43 16.51
N LEU A 338 -14.90 -0.95 16.76
CA LEU A 338 -15.57 0.05 15.92
C LEU A 338 -15.75 1.34 16.71
N TYR A 339 -15.43 2.47 16.10
CA TYR A 339 -15.53 3.78 16.74
C TYR A 339 -16.26 4.79 15.86
N LEU A 340 -17.07 5.62 16.50
CA LEU A 340 -17.69 6.82 15.92
C LEU A 340 -17.12 8.06 16.61
N VAL A 341 -16.89 9.12 15.85
CA VAL A 341 -16.30 10.36 16.40
C VAL A 341 -17.42 11.34 16.74
N ARG A 342 -17.44 11.83 17.99
CA ARG A 342 -18.48 12.75 18.49
C ARG A 342 -18.61 14.00 17.63
N GLU A 343 -17.51 14.66 17.29
CA GLU A 343 -17.49 15.87 16.48
C GLU A 343 -17.98 15.61 15.05
N ASN A 344 -17.72 14.41 14.49
CA ASN A 344 -18.27 14.03 13.20
C ASN A 344 -19.78 13.83 13.30
N ILE A 345 -20.26 13.14 14.33
CA ILE A 345 -21.69 12.98 14.61
C ILE A 345 -22.35 14.35 14.70
N GLU A 346 -21.84 15.27 15.54
CA GLU A 346 -22.38 16.62 15.69
C GLU A 346 -22.39 17.39 14.36
N SER A 347 -21.34 17.26 13.54
CA SER A 347 -21.28 17.86 12.20
C SER A 347 -22.31 17.27 11.23
N VAL A 348 -22.58 15.96 11.29
CA VAL A 348 -23.61 15.30 10.49
C VAL A 348 -25.00 15.77 10.92
N MET A 349 -25.26 15.86 12.24
CA MET A 349 -26.51 16.42 12.78
C MET A 349 -26.78 17.86 12.35
N ALA A 350 -25.71 18.64 12.18
CA ALA A 350 -25.80 20.01 11.69
C ALA A 350 -25.92 20.10 10.15
N GLY A 351 -25.96 18.97 9.43
CA GLY A 351 -26.01 18.92 7.96
C GLY A 351 -24.74 19.37 7.26
N ARG A 352 -23.57 19.31 7.94
CA ARG A 352 -22.29 19.85 7.45
C ARG A 352 -21.22 18.80 7.20
N GLY A 353 -21.39 17.58 7.71
CA GLY A 353 -20.39 16.51 7.65
C GLY A 353 -20.85 15.30 6.85
N LYS A 354 -19.89 14.53 6.32
CA LYS A 354 -20.15 13.17 5.86
C LYS A 354 -19.90 12.19 7.01
N PRO A 355 -20.82 11.25 7.27
CA PRO A 355 -20.66 10.25 8.33
C PRO A 355 -19.52 9.28 8.02
N TYR A 356 -18.67 9.00 9.00
CA TYR A 356 -17.63 7.97 8.90
C TYR A 356 -17.51 7.14 10.18
N MET A 357 -16.88 5.98 10.04
CA MET A 357 -16.55 5.07 11.12
C MET A 357 -15.07 4.71 11.04
N ILE A 358 -14.48 4.49 12.20
CA ILE A 358 -13.12 3.97 12.34
C ILE A 358 -13.24 2.52 12.78
N PHE A 359 -12.47 1.63 12.17
CA PHE A 359 -12.24 0.30 12.73
C PHE A 359 -10.78 0.17 13.16
N ALA A 360 -10.53 -0.59 14.22
CA ALA A 360 -9.19 -0.85 14.73
C ALA A 360 -9.01 -2.31 15.13
N ASN A 361 -7.80 -2.82 15.01
CA ASN A 361 -7.38 -4.15 15.41
C ASN A 361 -7.65 -4.36 16.91
N GLY A 362 -8.19 -5.52 17.29
CA GLY A 362 -8.44 -5.91 18.66
C GLY A 362 -7.20 -5.88 19.57
N HIS A 363 -6.00 -5.99 19.00
CA HIS A 363 -4.72 -5.87 19.72
C HIS A 363 -4.34 -4.43 20.07
N MET A 364 -4.96 -3.42 19.44
CA MET A 364 -4.75 -2.03 19.80
C MET A 364 -5.39 -1.71 21.16
N PRO A 365 -4.79 -0.81 21.96
CA PRO A 365 -5.40 -0.28 23.17
C PRO A 365 -6.80 0.23 22.84
N PHE A 366 -7.76 -0.15 23.68
CA PHE A 366 -9.12 0.33 23.52
C PHE A 366 -9.15 1.85 23.76
N ILE A 367 -9.55 2.61 22.75
CA ILE A 367 -9.60 4.09 22.84
C ILE A 367 -10.97 4.61 23.29
N GLY A 368 -11.91 3.70 23.59
CA GLY A 368 -13.27 4.03 24.00
C GLY A 368 -13.47 4.32 25.49
N ASP A 369 -12.42 4.28 26.32
CA ASP A 369 -12.56 4.53 27.76
C ASP A 369 -13.19 5.89 28.04
N ALA A 370 -14.28 5.88 28.81
CA ALA A 370 -14.99 7.08 29.21
C ALA A 370 -14.14 7.91 30.16
N ARG A 371 -13.93 9.17 29.79
CA ARG A 371 -13.36 10.19 30.66
C ARG A 371 -14.50 11.08 31.15
N TYR A 372 -15.05 10.71 32.31
CA TYR A 372 -16.20 11.36 32.95
C TYR A 372 -15.92 12.81 33.38
N ASP A 373 -14.66 13.23 33.33
CA ASP A 373 -14.19 14.59 33.66
C ASP A 373 -14.20 15.55 32.46
N VAL A 374 -14.30 15.06 31.22
CA VAL A 374 -14.15 15.89 30.01
C VAL A 374 -15.37 15.86 29.08
N ALA A 375 -16.13 14.76 29.03
CA ALA A 375 -17.26 14.61 28.10
C ALA A 375 -18.62 14.95 28.74
N ARG A 376 -19.56 15.46 27.93
CA ARG A 376 -20.98 15.62 28.33
C ARG A 376 -21.59 14.24 28.62
N TRP A 377 -22.43 14.15 29.65
CA TRP A 377 -23.01 12.90 30.16
C TRP A 377 -23.62 11.99 29.06
N ASP A 378 -24.28 12.57 28.06
CA ASP A 378 -25.01 11.83 27.01
C ASP A 378 -24.11 11.08 25.99
N TYR A 379 -22.79 11.30 26.03
CA TYR A 379 -21.82 10.64 25.13
C TYR A 379 -20.77 9.80 25.89
N SER A 380 -20.94 9.63 27.21
CA SER A 380 -20.03 8.81 28.02
C SER A 380 -20.36 7.33 27.87
N ASN A 381 -19.38 6.49 27.55
CA ASN A 381 -19.58 5.04 27.50
C ASN A 381 -19.75 4.50 28.92
N TYR A 382 -20.93 3.96 29.24
CA TYR A 382 -21.13 3.23 30.50
C TYR A 382 -20.33 1.93 30.46
N SER A 383 -19.50 1.68 31.47
CA SER A 383 -18.89 0.36 31.62
C SER A 383 -19.99 -0.63 32.01
N SER A 384 -20.32 -1.58 31.12
CA SER A 384 -21.13 -2.76 31.43
C SER A 384 -20.26 -3.99 31.54
#